data_AF-A0A3N5ZAQ5-F1
#
_entry.id   AF-A0A3N5ZAQ5-F1
#
_cell.length_a   1.000
_cell.length_b   1.000
_cell.length_c   1.000
_cell.angle_alpha   90.00
_cell.angle_beta   90.00
_cell.angle_gamma   90.00
#
_symmetry.space_group_name_H-M   'P 1'
#
loop_
_entity.id
_entity.type
_entity.pdbx_description
1 polymer ?
#
loop_
_entity_poly.entity_id
_entity_poly.type
_entity_poly.pdbx_seq_one_letter_code
_entity_poly.pdbx_strand_id
1 'polypeptide(L)' 'MLSTHAKIRMKQRGFSLNQVELIIRYGEERHSKGAFVYTCTKKTCQHLRDCGQSLKDVEKCRGSYAVVSDGIVITVAKIH' A
#
# COMPACT_ATOMS: atom_id res chain seq x y z
N MET A 1 -5.80 9.53 5.99
CA MET A 1 -5.73 9.38 7.46
C MET A 1 -5.55 7.91 7.84
N LEU A 2 -4.88 7.57 8.94
CA LEU A 2 -4.68 6.18 9.38
C LEU A 2 -5.59 5.81 10.55
N SER A 3 -6.33 4.72 10.43
CA SER A 3 -7.06 4.13 11.56
C SER A 3 -6.10 3.57 12.62
N THR A 4 -6.59 3.40 13.86
CA THR A 4 -5.84 2.70 14.92
C THR A 4 -5.45 1.29 14.48
N HIS A 5 -6.34 0.58 13.77
CA HIS A 5 -6.06 -0.74 13.22
C HIS A 5 -4.90 -0.70 12.22
N ALA A 6 -4.91 0.23 11.27
CA ALA A 6 -3.84 0.38 10.29
C ALA A 6 -2.49 0.72 10.93
N LYS A 7 -2.46 1.60 11.95
CA LYS A 7 -1.25 1.94 12.70
C LYS A 7 -0.61 0.72 13.38
N ILE A 8 -1.43 -0.14 13.98
CA ILE A 8 -0.95 -1.38 14.61
C ILE A 8 -0.42 -2.34 13.55
N ARG A 9 -1.19 -2.57 12.48
CA ARG A 9 -0.84 -3.53 11.43
C ARG A 9 0.39 -3.14 10.63
N MET A 10 0.56 -1.85 10.32
CA MET A 10 1.77 -1.38 9.62
C MET A 10 3.01 -1.60 10.49
N LYS A 11 2.93 -1.33 11.80
CA LYS A 11 4.05 -1.56 12.73
C LYS A 11 4.40 -3.03 12.83
N GLN A 12 3.40 -3.90 12.99
CA GLN A 12 3.59 -5.36 13.06
C GLN A 12 4.21 -5.94 11.78
N ARG A 13 3.97 -5.32 10.62
CA ARG A 13 4.47 -5.80 9.31
C ARG A 13 5.66 -4.99 8.78
N GLY A 14 6.17 -4.07 9.59
CA GLY A 14 7.30 -3.21 9.26
C GLY A 14 7.09 -2.33 8.03
N PHE A 15 5.87 -1.80 7.84
CA PHE A 15 5.59 -0.76 6.84
C PHE A 15 5.76 0.61 7.47
N SER A 16 6.51 1.48 6.80
CA SER A 16 6.56 2.92 7.13
C SER A 16 5.35 3.64 6.54
N LEU A 17 5.04 4.84 7.06
CA LEU A 17 3.98 5.68 6.50
C LEU A 17 4.22 5.97 5.01
N ASN A 18 5.45 6.31 4.64
CA ASN A 18 5.86 6.54 3.24
C ASN A 18 5.49 5.35 2.35
N GLN A 19 5.73 4.11 2.81
CA GLN A 19 5.40 2.91 2.03
C GLN A 19 3.89 2.73 1.87
N VAL A 20 3.09 3.06 2.88
CA VAL A 20 1.63 3.04 2.77
C VAL A 20 1.15 4.08 1.75
N GLU A 21 1.74 5.28 1.75
CA GLU A 21 1.44 6.32 0.77
C GLU A 21 1.83 5.90 -0.65
N LEU A 22 2.97 5.23 -0.85
CA LEU A 22 3.36 4.68 -2.14
C LEU A 22 2.37 3.64 -2.64
N ILE A 23 1.87 2.75 -1.77
CA ILE A 23 0.85 1.76 -2.13
C ILE A 23 -0.43 2.46 -2.59
N ILE A 24 -0.91 3.47 -1.85
CA ILE A 24 -2.15 4.18 -2.20
C ILE A 24 -1.98 4.99 -3.50
N ARG A 25 -0.83 5.63 -3.68
CA ARG A 25 -0.58 6.52 -4.82
C ARG A 25 -0.33 5.78 -6.13
N TYR A 26 0.36 4.64 -6.07
CA TYR A 26 0.83 3.93 -7.26
C TYR A 26 0.21 2.54 -7.43
N GLY A 27 -0.47 2.03 -6.41
CA GLY A 27 -1.16 0.75 -6.49
C GLY A 27 -2.31 0.77 -7.49
N GLU A 28 -2.61 -0.39 -8.07
CA GLU A 28 -3.81 -0.58 -8.87
C GLU A 28 -5.02 -0.49 -7.94
N GLU A 29 -5.88 0.49 -8.22
CA GLU A 29 -7.11 0.72 -7.47
C GLU A 29 -8.20 -0.29 -7.91
N ARG A 30 -8.84 -0.90 -6.92
CA ARG A 30 -10.03 -1.72 -7.10
C ARG A 30 -11.07 -1.36 -6.07
N HIS A 31 -12.27 -1.03 -6.51
CA HIS A 31 -13.40 -0.84 -5.61
C HIS A 31 -14.05 -2.20 -5.26
N SER A 32 -14.26 -2.45 -3.97
CA SER A 32 -14.91 -3.68 -3.49
C SER A 32 -15.64 -3.42 -2.17
N LYS A 33 -16.94 -3.76 -2.12
CA LYS A 33 -17.77 -3.71 -0.90
C LYS A 33 -17.72 -2.36 -0.16
N GLY A 34 -17.70 -1.24 -0.89
CA GLY A 34 -17.65 0.11 -0.31
C GLY A 34 -16.27 0.57 0.14
N ALA A 35 -15.21 -0.21 -0.14
CA ALA A 35 -13.83 0.16 0.14
C ALA A 35 -13.00 0.17 -1.14
N PHE A 36 -11.93 0.97 -1.13
CA PHE A 36 -10.89 0.96 -2.14
C PHE A 36 -9.74 0.06 -1.70
N VAL A 37 -9.29 -0.81 -2.59
CA VAL A 37 -8.13 -1.66 -2.40
C VAL A 37 -7.06 -1.23 -3.40
N TYR A 38 -5.92 -0.80 -2.89
CA TYR A 38 -4.75 -0.43 -3.70
C TYR A 38 -3.74 -1.54 -3.63
N THR A 39 -3.39 -2.14 -4.78
CA THR A 39 -2.49 -3.32 -4.83
C THR A 39 -1.25 -3.03 -5.65
N CYS A 40 -0.08 -3.37 -5.12
CA CYS A 40 1.17 -3.24 -5.85
C CYS A 40 1.47 -4.50 -6.69
N THR A 41 1.24 -4.40 -8.00
CA THR A 41 1.55 -5.43 -9.00
C THR A 41 2.96 -5.25 -9.57
N LYS A 42 3.39 -6.17 -10.45
CA LYS A 42 4.66 -6.02 -11.19
C LYS A 42 4.69 -4.71 -11.99
N LYS A 43 3.56 -4.31 -12.57
CA LYS A 43 3.42 -3.08 -13.37
C LYS A 43 3.62 -1.84 -12.50
N THR A 44 2.96 -1.77 -11.34
CA THR A 44 3.12 -0.62 -10.45
C THR A 44 4.50 -0.56 -9.81
N CYS A 45 5.13 -1.71 -9.54
CA CYS A 45 6.52 -1.76 -9.08
C CYS A 45 7.52 -1.29 -10.15
N GLN A 46 7.23 -1.50 -11.44
CA GLN A 46 8.03 -0.89 -12.51
C GLN A 46 7.85 0.62 -12.50
N HIS A 47 6.60 1.09 -12.44
CA HIS A 47 6.30 2.51 -12.42
C HIS A 47 6.94 3.25 -11.23
N LEU A 48 6.95 2.64 -10.03
CA LEU A 48 7.66 3.17 -8.86
C LEU A 48 9.16 3.35 -9.13
N ARG A 49 9.81 2.40 -9.83
CA ARG A 49 11.22 2.51 -10.23
C ARG A 49 11.43 3.64 -11.22
N ASP A 50 10.56 3.75 -12.21
CA ASP A 50 10.63 4.80 -13.23
C ASP A 50 10.43 6.20 -12.60
N CYS A 51 9.67 6.29 -11.51
CA CYS A 51 9.53 7.50 -10.69
C CYS A 51 10.69 7.75 -9.70
N GLY A 52 11.76 6.96 -9.74
CA GLY A 52 12.96 7.16 -8.93
C GLY A 52 12.83 6.72 -7.46
N GLN A 53 11.86 5.87 -7.11
CA GLN A 53 11.75 5.33 -5.75
C GLN A 53 12.91 4.38 -5.44
N SER A 54 13.30 4.31 -4.16
CA SER A 54 14.40 3.46 -3.73
C SER A 54 14.09 1.98 -3.98
N LEU A 55 15.11 1.17 -4.30
CA LEU A 55 14.95 -0.27 -4.48
C LEU A 55 14.30 -0.93 -3.24
N LYS A 56 14.68 -0.47 -2.04
CA LYS A 56 14.11 -0.92 -0.77
C LYS A 56 12.60 -0.68 -0.70
N ASP A 57 12.12 0.49 -1.11
CA ASP A 57 10.69 0.80 -1.09
C ASP A 57 9.93 0.00 -2.15
N VAL A 58 10.51 -0.17 -3.34
CA VAL A 58 9.90 -0.99 -4.40
C VAL A 58 9.76 -2.45 -3.95
N GLU A 59 10.82 -3.04 -3.36
CA GLU A 59 10.78 -4.40 -2.83
C GLU A 59 9.78 -4.55 -1.69
N LYS A 60 9.68 -3.55 -0.82
CA LYS A 60 8.73 -3.57 0.28
C LYS A 60 7.29 -3.49 -0.22
N CYS A 61 7.03 -2.63 -1.21
CA CYS A 61 5.72 -2.47 -1.83
C CYS A 61 5.33 -3.69 -2.68
N ARG A 62 6.28 -4.44 -3.23
CA ARG A 62 6.00 -5.60 -4.08
C ARG A 62 5.09 -6.63 -3.38
N GLY A 63 3.94 -6.89 -4.01
CA GLY A 63 2.93 -7.81 -3.51
C GLY A 63 2.21 -7.31 -2.26
N SER A 64 2.24 -6.00 -1.98
CA SER A 64 1.49 -5.41 -0.86
C SER A 64 0.20 -4.77 -1.32
N TYR A 65 -0.73 -4.59 -0.38
CA TYR A 65 -1.98 -3.89 -0.61
C TYR A 65 -2.39 -3.07 0.60
N ALA A 66 -3.15 -2.00 0.34
CA ALA A 66 -3.81 -1.16 1.34
C ALA A 66 -5.31 -1.16 1.09
N VAL A 67 -6.10 -1.24 2.17
CA VAL A 67 -7.56 -1.09 2.12
C VAL A 67 -7.92 0.25 2.73
N VAL A 68 -8.71 1.03 2.00
CA VAL A 68 -9.15 2.38 2.37
C VAL A 68 -10.67 2.42 2.35
N SER A 69 -11.30 2.88 3.43
CA SER A 69 -12.74 3.16 3.50
C SER A 69 -12.91 4.60 3.97
N ASP A 70 -13.77 5.37 3.30
CA ASP A 70 -14.08 6.75 3.69
C ASP A 70 -12.83 7.65 3.87
N GLY A 71 -11.81 7.45 3.01
CA GLY A 71 -10.53 8.18 3.07
C GLY A 71 -9.60 7.76 4.23
N ILE A 72 -9.95 6.70 4.96
CA ILE A 72 -9.18 6.16 6.08
C ILE A 72 -8.56 4.82 5.70
N VAL A 73 -7.25 4.69 5.90
CA VAL A 73 -6.57 3.40 5.74
C VAL A 73 -7.02 2.49 6.89
N ILE A 74 -7.62 1.37 6.53
CA ILE A 74 -8.12 0.35 7.46
C ILE A 74 -7.04 -0.70 7.73
N THR A 75 -6.35 -1.17 6.69
CA THR A 75 -5.29 -2.18 6.84
C THR A 75 -4.26 -2.09 5.71
N VAL A 76 -3.08 -2.65 5.98
CA VAL A 76 -1.98 -2.86 5.02
C VAL A 76 -1.39 -4.25 5.25
N ALA A 77 -1.16 -5.00 4.17
CA ALA A 77 -0.61 -6.35 4.24
C ALA A 77 0.07 -6.76 2.92
N LYS A 78 0.71 -7.95 2.91
CA LYS A 78 1.19 -8.60 1.69
C LYS A 78 0.19 -9.67 1.23
N ILE A 79 0.01 -9.77 -0.09
CA ILE A 79 -0.55 -10.92 -0.79
C ILE A 79 0.51 -12.02 -0.67
N HIS A 80 0.14 -13.17 -0.09
CA HIS A 80 1.03 -14.33 0.02
C HIS A 80 1.40 -14.87 -1.36
#